data_AF-A0A558BM78-F1
#
_entry.id   AF-A0A558BM78-F1
#
_cell.length_a   1.000
_cell.length_b   1.000
_cell.length_c   1.000
_cell.angle_alpha   90.00
_cell.angle_beta   90.00
_cell.angle_gamma   90.00
#
_symmetry.space_group_name_H-M   'P 1'
#
loop_
_entity.id
_entity.type
_entity.pdbx_description
1 polymer ?
#
loop_
_entity_poly.entity_id
_entity_poly.type
_entity_poly.pdbx_seq_one_letter_code
_entity_poly.pdbx_strand_id
1 'polypeptide(L)' 'MAHVFRVPLGRVPLLTACCGFQIPPADAELLTRPAGMPCERCLVLAAKQTEAGQVPEPRRPRLG' A
#
# COMPACT_ATOMS: atom_id res chain seq x y z
N MET A 1 -4.57 2.46 -16.81
CA MET A 1 -5.14 2.57 -15.45
C MET A 1 -4.05 2.17 -14.47
N ALA A 2 -3.75 2.99 -13.48
CA ALA A 2 -2.70 2.70 -12.48
C ALA A 2 -3.33 2.31 -11.13
N HIS A 3 -2.59 1.54 -10.34
CA HIS A 3 -3.05 1.05 -9.04
C HIS A 3 -2.11 1.50 -7.92
N VAL A 4 -2.66 1.78 -6.75
CA VAL A 4 -1.90 2.17 -5.56
C VAL A 4 -1.64 0.93 -4.71
N PHE A 5 -0.38 0.73 -4.33
CA PHE A 5 0.09 -0.40 -3.54
C PHE A 5 0.71 0.09 -2.24
N ARG A 6 0.60 -0.71 -1.18
CA ARG A 6 1.43 -0.57 0.02
C ARG A 6 2.55 -1.57 -0.06
N VAL A 7 3.78 -1.09 -0.16
CA VAL A 7 4.96 -1.96 -0.21
C VAL A 7 5.54 -2.03 1.21
N PRO A 8 5.40 -3.15 1.93
CA PRO A 8 6.13 -3.34 3.19
C PRO A 8 7.63 -3.39 2.89
N LEU A 9 8.46 -2.90 3.81
CA LEU A 9 9.91 -3.00 3.69
C LEU A 9 10.31 -4.50 3.64
N GLY A 10 10.78 -4.98 2.48
CA GLY A 10 11.15 -6.38 2.26
C GLY A 10 10.84 -6.88 0.85
N ARG A 11 11.00 -8.18 0.62
CA ARG A 11 10.62 -8.84 -0.64
C ARG A 11 9.16 -9.29 -0.56
N VAL A 12 8.32 -8.79 -1.46
CA VAL A 12 6.90 -9.17 -1.58
C VAL A 12 6.70 -10.09 -2.79
N PRO A 13 6.20 -11.33 -2.60
CA PRO A 13 6.01 -12.29 -3.69
C PRO A 13 4.75 -12.01 -4.53
N LEU A 14 3.86 -11.10 -4.08
CA LEU A 14 2.68 -10.66 -4.82
C LEU A 14 2.36 -9.21 -4.43
N LEU A 15 2.11 -8.36 -5.42
CA LEU A 15 1.68 -6.98 -5.19
C LEU A 15 0.16 -6.92 -5.28
N THR A 16 -0.50 -6.66 -4.15
CA THR A 16 -1.95 -6.46 -4.09
C THR A 16 -2.25 -4.98 -3.92
N ALA A 17 -2.93 -4.40 -4.91
CA ALA A 17 -3.40 -3.03 -4.88
C ALA A 17 -4.47 -2.83 -3.81
N CYS A 18 -4.66 -1.58 -3.36
CA CYS A 18 -5.73 -1.24 -2.42
C CYS A 18 -7.11 -1.69 -2.92
N CYS A 19 -7.36 -1.64 -4.23
CA CYS A 19 -8.62 -2.06 -4.84
C CYS A 19 -8.79 -3.58 -4.98
N GLY A 20 -7.79 -4.38 -4.59
CA GLY A 20 -7.78 -5.84 -4.70
C GLY A 20 -7.16 -6.38 -6.01
N PHE A 21 -6.69 -5.51 -6.91
CA PHE A 21 -5.99 -5.95 -8.11
C PHE A 21 -4.64 -6.58 -7.74
N GLN A 22 -4.30 -7.73 -8.32
CA GLN A 22 -3.08 -8.46 -8.02
C GLN A 22 -2.16 -8.47 -9.23
N ILE A 23 -0.88 -8.19 -9.01
CA ILE A 23 0.16 -8.24 -10.03
C ILE A 23 1.25 -9.21 -9.57
N PRO A 24 1.54 -10.28 -10.33
CA PRO A 24 2.72 -11.10 -10.11
C PRO A 24 3.99 -10.24 -10.23
N PRO A 25 4.99 -10.37 -9.36
CA PRO A 25 6.20 -9.54 -9.42
C PRO A 25 6.94 -9.63 -10.76
N ALA A 26 6.82 -10.76 -11.48
CA ALA A 26 7.40 -10.95 -12.80
C ALA A 26 6.77 -10.04 -13.88
N ASP A 27 5.52 -9.62 -13.67
CA ASP A 27 4.77 -8.75 -14.59
C ASP A 27 4.74 -7.28 -14.11
N ALA A 28 5.49 -6.97 -13.04
CA ALA A 28 5.55 -5.65 -12.45
C ALA A 28 6.86 -4.94 -12.82
N GLU A 29 6.75 -3.72 -13.33
CA GLU A 29 7.90 -2.82 -13.51
C GLU A 29 7.95 -1.80 -12.36
N LEU A 30 9.11 -1.67 -11.71
CA LEU A 30 9.33 -0.64 -10.71
C LEU A 30 9.64 0.70 -11.38
N LEU A 31 8.72 1.66 -11.27
CA LEU A 31 8.92 3.01 -11.76
C LEU A 31 9.57 3.90 -10.68
N THR A 32 10.53 4.74 -11.09
CA THR A 32 11.19 5.71 -10.19
C THR A 32 10.31 6.93 -9.88
N ARG A 33 9.23 7.14 -10.64
CA ARG A 33 8.23 8.19 -10.44
C ARG A 33 6.83 7.62 -10.68
N PRO A 34 5.81 8.09 -9.96
CA PRO A 34 4.43 7.72 -10.23
C PRO A 34 4.05 8.07 -11.67
N ALA A 35 3.41 7.14 -12.37
CA ALA A 35 2.90 7.34 -13.73
C ALA A 35 1.48 6.80 -13.89
N GLY A 36 0.72 7.42 -14.80
CA GLY A 36 -0.67 7.06 -15.08
C GLY A 36 -1.69 7.65 -14.09
N MET A 37 -2.97 7.53 -14.45
CA MET A 37 -4.09 7.96 -13.60
C MET A 37 -4.47 6.82 -12.63
N PRO A 38 -4.43 7.04 -11.30
CA PRO A 38 -4.81 6.03 -10.32
C PRO A 38 -6.28 5.62 -10.47
N CYS A 39 -6.58 4.38 -10.10
CA CYS A 39 -7.95 3.90 -10.07
C CYS A 39 -8.79 4.64 -9.01
N GLU A 40 -10.02 5.02 -9.33
CA GLU A 40 -10.90 5.75 -8.40
C GLU A 40 -11.09 5.02 -7.07
N ARG A 41 -11.27 3.69 -7.12
CA ARG A 41 -11.37 2.84 -5.92
C ARG A 41 -10.09 2.87 -5.09
N CYS A 42 -8.92 2.94 -5.74
CA CYS A 42 -7.63 3.03 -5.08
C CYS A 42 -7.50 4.36 -4.34
N LEU A 43 -7.94 5.46 -4.97
CA LEU A 43 -7.93 6.81 -4.37
C LEU A 43 -8.78 6.86 -3.11
N VAL A 44 -10.02 6.36 -3.16
CA VAL A 44 -10.94 6.35 -2.00
C VAL A 44 -10.36 5.52 -0.85
N LEU A 45 -9.81 4.34 -1.14
CA LEU A 45 -9.26 3.45 -0.11
C LEU A 45 -7.94 3.96 0.47
N ALA A 46 -7.08 4.57 -0.35
CA ALA A 46 -5.84 5.18 0.10
C ALA A 46 -6.10 6.41 1.00
N ALA A 47 -7.08 7.25 0.66
CA ALA A 47 -7.45 8.42 1.47
C ALA A 47 -7.90 8.01 2.89
N LYS A 48 -8.84 7.06 2.99
CA LYS A 48 -9.33 6.51 4.28
C LYS A 48 -8.20 5.96 5.16
N GLN A 49 -7.16 5.46 4.51
CA GLN A 49 -6.01 4.83 5.13
C GLN A 49 -4.95 5.84 5.60
N THR A 50 -4.88 7.01 4.97
CA THR A 50 -4.04 8.15 5.40
C THR A 50 -4.67 8.88 6.58
N GLU A 51 -6.00 9.02 6.59
CA GLU A 51 -6.76 9.58 7.71
C GLU A 51 -6.68 8.70 8.97
N ALA A 52 -6.55 7.38 8.78
CA ALA A 52 -6.35 6.40 9.84
C ALA A 52 -4.89 6.32 10.34
N GLY A 53 -4.19 7.44 10.46
CA GLY A 53 -2.81 7.55 10.94
C GLY A 53 -2.58 7.01 12.36
N GLN A 54 -2.68 5.71 12.57
CA GLN A 54 -2.09 5.01 13.69
C GLN A 54 -0.64 4.70 13.33
N VAL A 55 0.25 5.60 13.76
CA VAL A 55 1.56 5.15 14.25
C VAL A 55 1.25 4.12 15.35
N PRO A 56 1.64 2.83 15.24
CA PRO A 56 1.52 1.94 16.37
C PRO A 56 2.42 2.49 17.48
N GLU A 57 1.82 3.09 18.49
CA GLU A 57 2.52 3.56 19.68
C GLU A 57 3.30 2.37 20.27
N PRO A 58 4.60 2.52 20.59
CA PRO A 58 5.36 1.44 21.19
C PRO A 58 4.66 1.05 22.49
N ARG A 59 4.13 -0.16 22.56
CA ARG A 59 3.47 -0.70 23.76
C ARG A 59 4.45 -0.58 24.92
N ARG A 60 4.23 0.39 25.81
CA ARG A 60 4.93 0.43 27.10
C ARG A 60 4.58 -0.86 27.86
N PRO A 61 5.58 -1.58 28.40
CA PRO A 61 5.29 -2.71 29.26
C PRO A 61 4.51 -2.22 30.49
N ARG A 62 3.37 -2.84 30.77
CA ARG A 62 2.69 -2.66 32.06
C ARG A 62 3.56 -3.33 33.12
N LEU A 63 4.27 -2.53 33.90
CA LEU A 63 4.81 -2.97 35.19
C LEU A 63 3.64 -2.94 36.17
N GLY A 64 3.17 -4.13 36.52
CA GLY A 64 2.20 -4.40 37.58
C GLY A 64 2.57 -5.69 38.26
#